data_AF-A0A7W9TKK0-F1
#
_entry.id   AF-A0A7W9TKK0-F1
#
_cell.length_a   1.000
_cell.length_b   1.000
_cell.length_c   1.000
_cell.angle_alpha   90.00
_cell.angle_beta   90.00
_cell.angle_gamma   90.00
#
_symmetry.space_group_name_H-M   'P 1'
#
loop_
_entity.id
_entity.type
_entity.pdbx_description
1 polymer ?
#
loop_
_entity_poly.entity_id
_entity_poly.type
_entity_poly.pdbx_seq_one_letter_code
_entity_poly.pdbx_strand_id
1 'polypeptide(L)'
;MSLLDRLPVQPTPAGYPMVQADKEDVEDLGLLKLDVLGVRMQSAMAYAVAEIRRTTGRLLDLDNPDHVDLNDRQAFEMIRASDTVGLFQLDSVSTVGVLPSRMHRARLAHGGEEPSSSHCVGT
;
A
#
# COMPACT_ATOMS: atom_id res chain seq x y z
N MET A 1 -6.51 12.58 -37.50
CA MET A 1 -5.30 13.32 -37.11
C MET A 1 -4.98 12.92 -35.68
N SER A 2 -3.90 12.17 -35.48
CA SER A 2 -3.49 11.61 -34.20
C SER A 2 -2.76 12.66 -33.34
N LEU A 3 -2.50 12.35 -32.07
CA LEU A 3 -1.69 13.21 -31.19
C LEU A 3 -0.25 13.37 -31.73
N LEU A 4 0.29 12.32 -32.35
CA LEU A 4 1.63 12.29 -32.92
C LEU A 4 1.78 13.23 -34.13
N ASP A 5 0.69 13.55 -34.81
CA ASP A 5 0.69 14.47 -35.95
C ASP A 5 0.65 15.95 -35.52
N ARG A 6 0.51 16.23 -34.21
CA ARG A 6 0.34 17.57 -33.65
C ARG A 6 1.50 18.04 -32.79
N LEU A 7 2.38 17.13 -32.37
CA LEU A 7 3.47 17.44 -31.45
C LEU A 7 4.78 16.87 -31.98
N PRO A 8 5.90 17.60 -31.83
CA PRO A 8 7.21 17.04 -32.11
C PRO A 8 7.48 15.88 -31.16
N VAL A 9 7.76 14.71 -31.72
CA VAL A 9 8.12 13.50 -30.97
C VAL A 9 9.49 12.98 -31.38
N GLN A 10 10.13 12.27 -30.48
CA GLN A 10 11.38 11.55 -30.71
C GLN A 10 11.27 10.12 -30.20
N PRO A 11 11.91 9.12 -30.85
CA PRO A 11 11.91 7.77 -30.35
C PRO A 11 12.77 7.66 -29.09
N THR A 12 12.25 6.97 -28.08
CA THR A 12 13.06 6.51 -26.93
C THR A 12 13.97 5.35 -27.35
N PRO A 13 15.00 4.99 -26.55
CA PRO A 13 15.81 3.80 -26.81
C PRO A 13 15.02 2.49 -26.92
N ALA A 14 13.84 2.44 -26.30
CA ALA A 14 12.92 1.30 -26.37
C ALA A 14 11.92 1.38 -27.56
N GLY A 15 12.03 2.40 -28.41
CA GLY A 15 11.21 2.56 -29.62
C GLY A 15 9.87 3.27 -29.43
N TYR A 16 9.53 3.71 -28.21
CA TYR A 16 8.29 4.45 -27.96
C TYR A 16 8.42 5.92 -28.36
N PRO A 17 7.36 6.55 -28.91
CA PRO A 17 7.35 7.98 -29.20
C PRO A 17 7.27 8.79 -27.90
N MET A 18 8.21 9.72 -27.73
CA MET A 18 8.27 10.65 -26.59
C MET A 18 8.12 12.09 -27.09
N VAL A 19 7.19 12.82 -26.48
CA VAL A 19 7.03 14.26 -26.74
C VAL A 19 8.30 15.01 -26.35
N GLN A 20 8.69 15.99 -27.17
CA GLN A 20 9.88 16.83 -26.93
C GLN A 20 9.60 18.06 -26.05
N ALA A 21 8.33 18.32 -25.73
CA ALA A 21 7.92 19.38 -24.82
C ALA A 21 8.07 18.95 -23.35
N ASP A 22 8.43 19.88 -22.48
CA ASP A 22 8.57 19.60 -21.06
C ASP A 22 7.19 19.46 -20.38
N LYS A 23 7.19 19.01 -19.12
CA LYS A 23 5.97 18.76 -18.35
C LYS A 23 5.03 19.97 -18.32
N GLU A 24 5.57 21.17 -18.16
CA GLU A 24 4.81 22.42 -18.02
C GLU A 24 4.23 22.84 -19.38
N ASP A 25 5.02 22.70 -20.46
CA ASP A 25 4.60 23.03 -21.82
C ASP A 25 3.44 22.15 -22.32
N VAL A 26 3.38 20.89 -21.90
CA VAL A 26 2.28 19.97 -22.28
C VAL A 26 0.94 20.44 -21.70
N GLU A 27 0.95 21.03 -20.51
CA GLU A 27 -0.25 21.57 -19.87
C GLU A 27 -0.68 22.88 -20.55
N ASP A 28 0.27 23.75 -20.90
CA ASP A 28 0.03 25.00 -21.62
C ASP A 28 -0.53 24.78 -23.05
N LEU A 29 -0.19 23.65 -23.67
CA LEU A 29 -0.74 23.21 -24.95
C LEU A 29 -2.17 22.65 -24.86
N GLY A 30 -2.76 22.60 -23.64
CA GLY A 30 -4.10 22.11 -23.39
C GLY A 30 -4.23 20.60 -23.53
N LEU A 31 -3.13 19.86 -23.34
CA LEU A 31 -3.11 18.40 -23.48
C LEU A 31 -3.42 17.72 -22.15
N LEU A 32 -4.14 16.60 -22.22
CA LEU A 32 -4.39 15.76 -21.05
C LEU A 32 -3.12 14.98 -20.68
N LYS A 33 -2.65 15.18 -19.46
CA LYS A 33 -1.56 14.41 -18.87
C LYS A 33 -2.09 13.27 -18.00
N LEU A 34 -1.56 12.07 -18.21
CA LEU A 34 -1.82 10.89 -17.38
C LEU A 34 -0.48 10.31 -16.90
N ASP A 35 -0.31 10.22 -15.59
CA ASP A 35 0.86 9.58 -14.99
C ASP A 35 0.55 8.09 -14.69
N VAL A 36 1.25 7.18 -15.35
CA VAL A 36 1.18 5.74 -15.07
C VAL A 36 2.37 5.34 -14.19
N LEU A 37 2.10 5.05 -12.92
CA LEU A 37 3.14 4.72 -11.94
C LEU A 37 3.27 3.20 -11.75
N GLY A 38 4.47 2.67 -12.01
CA GLY A 38 4.81 1.28 -11.73
C GLY A 38 5.20 1.08 -10.26
N VAL A 39 4.27 0.64 -9.41
CA VAL A 39 4.53 0.38 -7.99
C VAL A 39 4.85 -1.10 -7.77
N ARG A 40 6.12 -1.42 -7.44
CA ARG A 40 6.58 -2.81 -7.23
C ARG A 40 5.73 -3.59 -6.22
N MET A 41 5.26 -2.93 -5.17
CA MET A 41 4.44 -3.57 -4.14
C MET A 41 3.07 -4.02 -4.68
N GLN A 42 2.48 -3.28 -5.63
CA GLN A 42 1.23 -3.69 -6.27
C GLN A 42 1.42 -5.00 -7.03
N SER A 43 2.58 -5.19 -7.68
CA SER A 43 2.93 -6.47 -8.31
C SER A 43 3.11 -7.60 -7.30
N ALA A 44 3.74 -7.34 -6.15
CA ALA A 44 3.90 -8.33 -5.09
C ALA A 44 2.54 -8.74 -4.49
N MET A 45 1.65 -7.78 -4.25
CA MET A 45 0.28 -8.05 -3.78
C MET A 45 -0.51 -8.88 -4.80
N ALA A 46 -0.46 -8.51 -6.09
CA ALA A 46 -1.12 -9.28 -7.15
C ALA A 46 -0.61 -10.72 -7.22
N TYR A 47 0.71 -10.93 -7.06
CA TYR A 47 1.30 -12.27 -6.98
C TYR A 47 0.80 -13.05 -5.77
N ALA A 48 0.78 -12.44 -4.58
CA ALA A 48 0.30 -13.07 -3.35
C ALA A 48 -1.17 -13.51 -3.48
N VAL A 49 -2.05 -12.67 -4.02
CA VAL A 49 -3.46 -13.00 -4.27
C VAL A 49 -3.59 -14.17 -5.24
N ALA A 50 -2.80 -14.17 -6.33
CA ALA A 50 -2.79 -15.27 -7.29
C ALA A 50 -2.34 -16.59 -6.66
N GLU A 51 -1.32 -16.55 -5.80
CA GLU A 51 -0.80 -17.72 -5.09
C GLU A 51 -1.78 -18.26 -4.05
N ILE A 52 -2.48 -17.38 -3.31
CA ILE A 52 -3.56 -17.79 -2.40
C ILE A 52 -4.63 -18.55 -3.17
N ARG A 53 -5.05 -18.03 -4.33
CA ARG A 53 -6.03 -18.72 -5.19
C ARG A 53 -5.50 -20.07 -5.68
N ARG A 54 -4.24 -20.13 -6.10
CA ARG A 54 -3.60 -21.37 -6.59
C ARG A 54 -3.52 -22.46 -5.53
N THR A 55 -3.23 -22.08 -4.28
CA THR A 55 -2.96 -23.03 -3.18
C THR A 55 -4.20 -23.41 -2.39
N THR A 56 -5.15 -22.49 -2.22
CA THR A 56 -6.34 -22.69 -1.38
C THR A 56 -7.65 -22.76 -2.18
N GLY A 57 -7.65 -22.36 -3.45
CA GLY A 57 -8.85 -22.18 -4.26
C GLY A 57 -9.68 -20.94 -3.90
N ARG A 58 -9.33 -20.21 -2.84
CA ARG A 58 -10.06 -19.02 -2.39
C ARG A 58 -9.82 -17.84 -3.32
N LEU A 59 -10.90 -17.21 -3.76
CA LEU A 59 -10.85 -15.93 -4.46
C LEU A 59 -10.81 -14.81 -3.42
N LEU A 60 -9.73 -14.03 -3.39
CA LEU A 60 -9.58 -12.89 -2.47
C LEU A 60 -9.81 -11.59 -3.26
N ASP A 61 -10.71 -10.77 -2.75
CA ASP A 61 -10.91 -9.39 -3.19
C ASP A 61 -10.36 -8.48 -2.10
N LEU A 62 -9.35 -7.67 -2.44
CA LEU A 62 -8.66 -6.82 -1.47
C LEU A 62 -9.49 -5.59 -1.09
N ASP A 63 -10.44 -5.18 -1.93
CA ASP A 63 -11.30 -4.03 -1.68
C ASP A 63 -12.57 -4.41 -0.90
N ASN A 64 -12.82 -5.71 -0.71
CA ASN A 64 -13.96 -6.21 0.04
C ASN A 64 -13.62 -6.33 1.55
N PRO A 65 -14.29 -5.57 2.45
CA PRO A 65 -14.07 -5.65 3.89
C PRO A 65 -14.35 -7.02 4.50
N ASP A 66 -15.22 -7.84 3.88
CA ASP A 66 -15.51 -9.19 4.35
C ASP A 66 -14.33 -10.16 4.11
N HIS A 67 -13.45 -9.81 3.18
CA HIS A 67 -12.26 -10.59 2.84
C HIS A 67 -11.00 -10.04 3.52
N VAL A 68 -10.92 -8.72 3.68
CA VAL A 68 -9.80 -8.01 4.32
C VAL A 68 -10.35 -7.00 5.31
N ASP A 69 -10.43 -7.39 6.58
CA ASP A 69 -10.87 -6.49 7.66
C ASP A 69 -9.78 -5.45 7.96
N LEU A 70 -10.12 -4.17 7.83
CA LEU A 70 -9.24 -3.05 8.17
C LEU A 70 -8.94 -2.95 9.68
N ASN A 71 -9.69 -3.67 10.51
CA ASN A 71 -9.51 -3.76 11.95
C ASN A 71 -8.84 -5.07 12.41
N ASP A 72 -8.18 -5.81 11.51
CA ASP A 72 -7.51 -7.06 11.85
C ASP A 72 -6.47 -6.87 12.98
N ARG A 73 -6.81 -7.41 14.15
CA ARG A 73 -5.99 -7.33 15.36
C ARG A 73 -4.62 -7.97 15.16
N GLN A 74 -4.54 -9.07 14.41
CA GLN A 74 -3.27 -9.78 14.20
C GLN A 74 -2.31 -8.95 13.35
N ALA A 75 -2.83 -8.30 12.29
CA ALA A 75 -2.05 -7.36 11.49
C ALA A 75 -1.50 -6.21 12.35
N PHE A 76 -2.33 -5.62 13.22
CA PHE A 76 -1.87 -4.57 14.13
C PHE A 76 -0.86 -5.05 15.18
N GLU A 77 -0.98 -6.28 15.67
CA GLU A 77 -0.01 -6.87 16.60
C GLU A 77 1.36 -7.06 15.94
N MET A 78 1.40 -7.56 14.69
CA MET A 78 2.62 -7.70 13.89
C MET A 78 3.31 -6.34 13.68
N ILE A 79 2.55 -5.32 13.29
CA ILE A 79 3.04 -3.94 13.11
C ILE A 79 3.62 -3.39 14.44
N ARG A 80 2.93 -3.61 15.57
CA ARG A 80 3.39 -3.15 16.90
C ARG A 80 4.63 -3.88 17.41
N ALA A 81 4.79 -5.14 17.03
CA ALA A 81 5.98 -5.93 17.31
C ALA A 81 7.20 -5.50 16.48
N SER A 82 7.05 -4.48 15.62
CA SER A 82 8.09 -4.00 14.70
C SER A 82 8.52 -5.07 13.67
N ASP A 83 7.73 -6.13 13.50
CA ASP A 83 7.91 -7.15 12.46
C ASP A 83 7.36 -6.62 11.14
N THR A 84 8.10 -5.68 10.55
CA THR A 84 7.65 -4.82 9.45
C THR A 84 8.46 -5.03 8.17
N VAL A 85 9.32 -6.05 8.17
CA VAL A 85 10.15 -6.41 7.01
C VAL A 85 9.25 -6.74 5.83
N GLY A 86 9.42 -6.02 4.72
CA GLY A 86 8.58 -6.20 3.52
C GLY A 86 7.21 -5.53 3.57
N LEU A 87 6.84 -4.83 4.66
CA LEU A 87 5.63 -3.99 4.68
C LEU A 87 5.86 -2.68 3.95
N PHE A 88 4.96 -2.35 3.03
CA PHE A 88 5.04 -1.14 2.23
C PHE A 88 5.08 0.10 3.12
N GLN A 89 6.04 1.00 2.87
CA GLN A 89 6.27 2.25 3.61
C GLN A 89 6.66 2.11 5.10
N LEU A 90 6.60 0.91 5.69
CA LEU A 90 6.89 0.68 7.10
C LEU A 90 8.26 0.04 7.36
N ASP A 91 8.91 -0.52 6.34
CA ASP A 91 10.21 -1.21 6.42
C ASP A 91 11.44 -0.28 6.62
N SER A 92 11.22 1.02 6.83
CA SER A 92 12.32 1.96 7.06
C SER A 92 12.74 1.97 8.53
N VAL A 93 14.05 1.93 8.80
CA VAL A 93 14.64 1.88 10.16
C VAL A 93 14.11 2.97 11.10
N SER A 94 13.79 4.16 10.57
CA SER A 94 13.18 5.25 11.33
C SER A 94 11.74 4.95 11.75
N THR A 95 10.96 4.24 10.94
CA THR A 95 9.59 3.83 11.25
C THR A 95 9.59 2.72 12.31
N VAL A 96 10.44 1.71 12.17
CA VAL A 96 10.53 0.55 13.08
C VAL A 96 10.82 0.97 14.53
N GLY A 97 11.64 2.01 14.74
CA GLY A 97 11.97 2.52 16.07
C GLY A 97 10.91 3.44 16.70
N VAL A 98 10.09 4.12 15.90
CA VAL A 98 9.12 5.14 16.38
C VAL A 98 7.71 4.56 16.57
N LEU A 99 7.39 3.49 15.85
CA LEU A 99 6.08 2.85 15.86
C LEU A 99 5.67 2.28 17.22
N PRO A 100 6.55 1.60 18.00
CA PRO A 100 6.21 1.12 19.34
C PRO A 100 5.85 2.26 20.29
N SER A 101 6.59 3.37 20.22
CA SER A 101 6.44 4.51 21.12
C SER A 101 5.18 5.35 20.84
N ARG A 102 4.71 5.43 19.59
CA ARG A 102 3.51 6.20 19.22
C ARG A 102 2.21 5.43 19.39
N MET A 103 2.18 4.13 19.07
CA MET A 103 0.96 3.32 19.24
C MET A 103 0.63 3.02 20.70
N HIS A 104 1.65 2.95 21.59
CA HIS A 104 1.41 2.85 23.03
C HIS A 104 0.64 4.06 23.57
N ARG A 105 0.92 5.27 23.07
CA ARG A 105 0.17 6.49 23.44
C ARG A 105 -1.26 6.52 22.88
N ALA A 106 -1.50 5.95 21.70
CA ALA A 106 -2.86 5.86 21.13
C ALA A 106 -3.78 4.97 21.97
N ARG A 107 -3.25 3.90 22.59
CA ARG A 107 -3.99 3.04 23.52
C ARG A 107 -4.43 3.78 24.80
N LEU A 108 -3.58 4.66 25.34
CA LEU A 108 -3.90 5.46 26.52
C LEU A 108 -4.95 6.55 26.21
N ALA A 109 -5.06 7.00 24.97
CA ALA A 109 -6.04 7.99 24.55
C ALA A 109 -7.44 7.39 24.24
N HIS A 110 -7.55 6.07 24.07
CA HIS A 110 -8.80 5.37 23.73
C HIS A 110 -9.16 4.23 24.72
N GLY A 111 -8.54 4.20 25.90
CA GLY A 111 -8.82 3.21 26.94
C GLY A 111 -9.97 3.64 27.85
N GLY A 112 -11.16 3.10 27.60
CA GLY A 112 -12.31 3.21 28.51
C GLY A 112 -13.31 2.10 28.28
N GLU A 113 -12.99 0.89 28.76
CA GLU A 113 -13.91 -0.06 29.43
C GLU A 113 -13.18 -1.39 29.65
N GLU A 114 -12.77 -1.65 30.89
CA GLU A 114 -12.50 -3.00 31.39
C GLU A 114 -13.80 -3.63 31.89
N PRO A 115 -14.06 -4.93 31.67
CA PRO A 115 -14.83 -5.71 32.61
C PRO A 115 -13.87 -6.47 33.53
N SER A 116 -13.89 -6.04 34.79
CA SER A 116 -13.49 -6.81 35.95
C SER A 116 -14.31 -8.10 36.06
N SER A 117 -13.64 -9.25 36.20
CA SER A 117 -14.05 -10.26 37.19
C SER A 117 -12.92 -11.25 37.47
N SER A 118 -12.38 -11.07 38.67
CA SER A 118 -11.59 -11.98 39.48
C SER A 118 -12.20 -13.38 39.63
N HIS A 119 -11.38 -14.43 39.53
CA HIS A 119 -11.34 -15.64 40.40
C HIS A 119 -10.18 -16.54 39.92
N CYS A 120 -9.01 -16.48 40.56
CA CYS A 120 -8.56 -17.27 41.73
C CYS A 120 -8.08 -18.70 41.40
N VAL A 121 -6.75 -18.82 41.34
CA VAL A 121 -5.83 -19.84 41.91
C VAL A 121 -6.12 -21.34 41.70
N GLY A 122 -5.08 -22.05 41.29
CA GLY A 122 -5.10 -23.47 40.96
C GLY A 122 -5.17 -24.45 42.13
N THR A 123 -5.35 -25.70 41.76
CA THR A 123 -4.66 -26.89 42.29
C THR A 123 -4.60 -27.91 41.17
#